data_AF-A0A835LXU2-F1
#
_entry.id   AF-A0A835LXU2-F1
#
_cell.length_a   1.000
_cell.length_b   1.000
_cell.length_c   1.000
_cell.angle_alpha   90.00
_cell.angle_beta   90.00
_cell.angle_gamma   90.00
#
_symmetry.space_group_name_H-M   'P 1'
#
loop_
_entity.id
_entity.type
_entity.pdbx_description
1 polymer ?
#
loop_
_entity_poly.entity_id
_entity_poly.type
_entity_poly.pdbx_seq_one_letter_code
_entity_poly.pdbx_strand_id
1 'polypeptide(L)'
;MLIAYRFPGTGEYDKFSGDGVYNCAGCGTPLYKSTTKFNSGCGWPAFFEGLPGAINRTPDPDGRRIEITCAACGGHLGHVFKGEGFPTPTDERHCVNSVSIKFVPGSSSG
;
A
#
# COMPACT_ATOMS: atom_id res chain seq x y z
N MET A 1 -4.95 -10.77 23.08
CA MET A 1 -5.75 -10.42 21.89
C MET A 1 -5.55 -8.94 21.60
N LEU A 2 -4.36 -8.60 21.10
CA LEU A 2 -3.94 -7.22 20.86
C LEU A 2 -4.34 -6.86 19.43
N ILE A 3 -5.53 -6.30 19.26
CA ILE A 3 -5.77 -5.45 18.10
C ILE A 3 -4.78 -4.30 18.22
N ALA A 4 -3.80 -4.24 17.33
CA ALA A 4 -2.84 -3.14 17.28
C ALA A 4 -3.58 -1.87 16.84
N TYR A 5 -4.31 -1.24 17.75
CA TYR A 5 -4.76 0.14 17.63
C TYR A 5 -3.52 1.03 17.84
N ARG A 6 -2.64 1.05 16.85
CA ARG A 6 -1.58 2.04 16.79
C ARG A 6 -2.28 3.34 16.39
N PHE A 7 -2.22 4.34 17.27
CA PHE A 7 -2.94 5.61 17.17
C PHE A 7 -2.82 6.22 15.75
N PRO A 8 -3.92 6.72 15.16
CA PRO A 8 -3.87 7.43 13.88
C PRO A 8 -2.93 8.64 14.03
N GLY A 9 -1.92 8.74 13.17
CA GLY A 9 -0.90 9.79 13.23
C GLY A 9 0.50 9.39 13.71
N THR A 10 0.74 8.13 14.09
CA THR A 10 2.06 7.64 14.55
C THR A 10 2.78 6.73 13.56
N GLY A 11 2.19 6.47 12.40
CA GLY A 11 2.90 5.83 11.31
C GLY A 11 4.00 6.78 10.82
N GLU A 12 5.25 6.33 10.80
CA GLU A 12 6.41 7.09 10.34
C GLU A 12 6.22 7.68 8.91
N TYR A 13 5.30 7.09 8.14
CA TYR A 13 4.89 7.53 6.80
C TYR A 13 3.47 8.12 6.72
N ASP A 14 2.71 8.22 7.81
CA ASP A 14 1.33 8.74 7.80
C ASP A 14 1.29 10.21 7.32
N LYS A 15 2.24 11.03 7.81
CA LYS A 15 2.41 12.44 7.43
C LYS A 15 3.49 12.70 6.38
N PHE A 16 4.23 11.67 5.97
CA PHE A 16 5.31 11.83 5.01
C PHE A 16 4.76 11.74 3.58
N SER A 17 4.72 12.89 2.90
CA SER A 17 4.41 13.05 1.48
C SER A 17 5.70 13.47 0.77
N GLY A 18 6.60 12.51 0.56
CA GLY A 18 7.76 12.69 -0.30
C GLY A 18 7.55 12.03 -1.66
N ASP A 19 7.99 12.68 -2.72
CA ASP A 19 8.07 12.07 -4.04
C ASP A 19 9.03 10.88 -4.01
N GLY A 20 8.53 9.71 -4.36
CA GLY A 20 9.27 8.47 -4.23
C GLY A 20 8.48 7.24 -4.58
N VAL A 21 9.10 6.09 -4.36
CA VAL A 21 8.57 4.79 -4.71
C VAL A 21 8.64 3.88 -3.49
N TYR A 22 7.55 3.17 -3.23
CA TYR A 22 7.49 2.14 -2.23
C TYR A 22 7.90 0.82 -2.87
N ASN A 23 9.03 0.29 -2.43
CA ASN A 23 9.61 -0.94 -2.92
C ASN A 23 9.28 -2.09 -1.97
N CYS A 24 9.27 -3.33 -2.46
CA CYS A 24 9.10 -4.50 -1.62
C CYS A 24 10.25 -4.58 -0.61
N ALA A 25 9.95 -4.75 0.68
CA ALA A 25 10.98 -4.90 1.71
C ALA A 25 11.80 -6.20 1.51
N GLY A 26 11.21 -7.22 0.89
CA GLY A 26 11.86 -8.52 0.65
C GLY A 26 12.83 -8.53 -0.55
N CYS A 27 12.39 -8.03 -1.71
CA CYS A 27 13.18 -8.09 -2.95
C CYS A 27 13.62 -6.74 -3.53
N GLY A 28 13.13 -5.63 -2.97
CA GLY A 28 13.44 -4.28 -3.46
C GLY A 28 12.74 -3.88 -4.75
N THR A 29 11.82 -4.69 -5.31
CA THR A 29 11.07 -4.31 -6.52
C THR A 29 10.14 -3.12 -6.26
N PRO A 30 10.01 -2.15 -7.18
CA PRO A 30 9.08 -1.03 -7.00
C PRO A 30 7.63 -1.53 -7.08
N LEU A 31 6.82 -1.26 -6.06
CA LEU A 31 5.43 -1.72 -5.95
C LEU A 31 4.42 -0.58 -6.12
N TYR A 32 4.60 0.52 -5.40
CA TYR A 32 3.68 1.66 -5.42
C TYR A 32 4.44 2.96 -5.59
N LYS A 33 3.82 3.95 -6.22
CA LYS A 33 4.34 5.31 -6.26
C LYS A 33 3.74 6.12 -5.12
N SER A 34 4.48 7.08 -4.59
CA SER A 34 3.91 8.00 -3.60
C SER A 34 2.77 8.85 -4.17
N THR A 35 2.76 9.08 -5.49
CA THR A 35 1.67 9.77 -6.20
C THR A 35 0.34 9.02 -6.14
N THR A 36 0.36 7.69 -5.96
CA THR A 36 -0.86 6.88 -5.87
C THR A 36 -1.33 6.68 -4.43
N LYS A 37 -0.60 7.24 -3.46
CA LYS A 37 -0.96 7.24 -2.06
C LYS A 37 -2.07 8.26 -1.82
N PHE A 38 -3.11 7.86 -1.11
CA PHE A 38 -4.18 8.76 -0.69
C PHE A 38 -4.46 8.60 0.81
N ASN A 39 -5.00 9.65 1.42
CA ASN A 39 -5.39 9.58 2.83
C ASN A 39 -6.80 8.98 2.96
N SER A 40 -6.87 7.70 3.34
CA SER A 40 -8.13 7.00 3.59
C SER A 40 -8.74 7.33 4.97
N GLY A 41 -8.07 8.15 5.79
CA GLY A 41 -8.55 8.53 7.13
C GLY A 41 -8.35 7.47 8.22
N CYS A 42 -7.79 6.30 7.89
CA CYS A 42 -7.59 5.21 8.85
C CYS A 42 -6.23 5.21 9.58
N GLY A 43 -5.34 6.17 9.32
CA GLY A 43 -4.02 6.27 9.98
C GLY A 43 -2.94 5.30 9.44
N TRP A 44 -3.18 4.68 8.28
CA TRP A 44 -2.27 3.78 7.58
C TRP A 44 -2.09 4.24 6.12
N PRO A 45 -0.94 3.96 5.48
CA PRO A 45 -0.73 4.30 4.08
C PRO A 45 -1.69 3.49 3.19
N ALA A 46 -2.60 4.20 2.53
CA ALA A 46 -3.52 3.62 1.55
C ALA A 46 -3.11 4.07 0.14
N PHE A 47 -3.26 3.17 -0.82
CA PHE A 47 -2.98 3.45 -2.24
C PHE A 47 -4.21 3.11 -3.08
N PHE A 48 -4.45 3.87 -4.14
CA PHE A 48 -5.53 3.58 -5.08
C PHE A 48 -5.05 2.78 -6.29
N GLU A 49 -3.75 2.78 -6.55
CA GLU A 49 -3.15 2.10 -7.71
C GLU A 49 -1.71 1.66 -7.42
N GLY A 50 -1.37 0.46 -7.86
CA GLY A 50 -0.01 -0.10 -7.83
C GLY A 50 0.63 -0.09 -9.21
N LEU A 51 1.94 -0.30 -9.27
CA LEU A 51 2.66 -0.36 -10.54
C LEU A 51 2.20 -1.56 -11.38
N PRO A 52 2.02 -1.39 -12.70
CA PRO A 52 1.56 -2.45 -13.57
C PRO A 52 2.60 -3.59 -13.60
N GLY A 53 2.14 -4.81 -13.30
CA GLY A 53 2.99 -6.01 -13.27
C GLY A 53 3.85 -6.19 -12.03
N ALA A 54 3.86 -5.24 -11.08
CA ALA A 54 4.66 -5.36 -9.85
C ALA A 54 3.94 -6.12 -8.72
N ILE A 55 2.61 -6.16 -8.76
CA ILE A 55 1.76 -6.71 -7.70
C ILE A 55 0.81 -7.73 -8.31
N ASN A 56 0.73 -8.90 -7.69
CA ASN A 56 -0.26 -9.91 -8.02
C ASN A 56 -1.50 -9.69 -7.15
N ARG A 57 -2.68 -9.71 -7.77
CA ARG A 57 -3.97 -9.51 -7.11
C ARG A 57 -4.71 -10.83 -7.10
N THR A 58 -4.86 -11.44 -5.93
CA THR A 58 -5.54 -12.73 -5.76
C THR A 58 -6.83 -12.49 -4.98
N PRO A 59 -8.02 -12.61 -5.60
CA PRO A 59 -9.28 -12.52 -4.86
C PRO A 59 -9.37 -13.66 -3.86
N ASP A 60 -9.70 -13.33 -2.61
CA ASP A 60 -9.96 -14.31 -1.57
C ASP A 60 -11.17 -15.19 -1.97
N PRO A 61 -11.23 -16.45 -1.51
CA PRO A 61 -12.36 -17.34 -1.78
C PRO A 61 -13.70 -16.80 -1.22
N ASP A 62 -13.67 -15.91 -0.23
CA ASP A 62 -14.84 -15.21 0.32
C ASP A 62 -15.35 -14.09 -0.61
N GLY A 63 -14.56 -13.68 -1.61
CA GLY A 63 -14.91 -12.64 -2.60
C GLY A 63 -14.96 -11.21 -2.03
N ARG A 64 -14.76 -11.04 -0.72
CA ARG A 64 -14.82 -9.73 -0.04
C ARG A 64 -13.48 -8.98 -0.01
N ARG A 65 -12.37 -9.68 -0.18
CA ARG A 65 -11.01 -9.13 -0.09
C ARG A 65 -10.19 -9.64 -1.25
N ILE A 66 -9.17 -8.88 -1.62
CA ILE A 66 -8.23 -9.27 -2.66
C ILE A 66 -6.84 -9.18 -2.05
N GLU A 67 -6.25 -10.34 -1.77
CA GLU A 67 -4.87 -10.42 -1.34
C GLU A 67 -3.95 -9.82 -2.40
N ILE A 68 -2.97 -9.02 -1.96
CA ILE A 68 -1.92 -8.48 -2.81
C ILE A 68 -0.57 -9.05 -2.39
N THR A 69 0.11 -9.65 -3.36
CA THR A 69 1.45 -10.20 -3.19
C THR A 69 2.42 -9.57 -4.18
N CYS A 70 3.70 -9.56 -3.84
CA CYS A 70 4.74 -9.08 -4.72
C CYS A 70 4.86 -10.01 -5.92
N ALA A 71 4.71 -9.51 -7.15
CA ALA A 71 4.83 -10.34 -8.35
C ALA A 71 6.26 -10.88 -8.55
N ALA A 72 7.27 -10.18 -8.01
CA ALA A 72 8.67 -10.57 -8.16
C ALA A 72 9.13 -11.67 -7.18
N CYS A 73 8.65 -11.65 -5.93
CA CYS A 73 9.09 -12.62 -4.90
C CYS A 73 7.96 -13.43 -4.26
N GLY A 74 6.69 -13.14 -4.58
CA GLY A 74 5.53 -13.75 -3.93
C GLY A 74 5.27 -13.28 -2.50
N GLY A 75 6.03 -12.31 -1.98
CA GLY A 75 5.88 -11.82 -0.61
C GLY A 75 4.53 -11.14 -0.37
N HIS A 76 3.88 -11.45 0.76
CA HIS A 76 2.60 -10.86 1.14
C HIS A 76 2.73 -9.37 1.47
N LEU A 77 1.94 -8.53 0.80
CA LEU A 77 1.95 -7.08 0.96
C LEU A 77 0.79 -6.58 1.81
N GLY A 78 -0.39 -7.17 1.65
CA GLY A 78 -1.60 -6.77 2.35
C GLY A 78 -2.86 -7.20 1.59
N HIS A 79 -3.90 -6.38 1.68
CA HIS A 79 -5.19 -6.64 1.05
C HIS A 79 -5.76 -5.39 0.38
N VAL A 80 -6.50 -5.60 -0.69
CA VAL A 80 -7.28 -4.59 -1.39
C VAL A 80 -8.75 -4.81 -1.09
N PHE A 81 -9.43 -3.71 -0.80
CA PHE A 81 -10.87 -3.64 -0.58
C PHE A 81 -11.47 -2.81 -1.72
N LYS A 82 -12.61 -3.26 -2.24
CA LYS A 82 -13.35 -2.58 -3.31
C LYS A 82 -14.75 -2.25 -2.81
N GLY A 83 -15.35 -1.17 -3.30
CA GLY A 83 -16.73 -0.82 -2.95
C GLY A 83 -16.84 -0.11 -1.60
N GLU A 84 -15.78 0.57 -1.15
CA GLU A 84 -15.82 1.42 0.04
C GLU A 84 -16.39 2.83 -0.27
N GLY A 85 -16.53 3.21 -1.55
CA GLY A 85 -17.07 4.53 -1.92
C GLY A 85 -16.05 5.66 -1.74
N PHE A 86 -14.76 5.39 -1.96
CA PHE A 86 -13.74 6.43 -1.90
C PHE A 86 -13.76 7.29 -3.16
N PRO A 87 -13.40 8.58 -3.08
CA PRO A 87 -13.29 9.47 -4.24
C PRO A 87 -12.00 9.18 -5.05
N THR A 88 -11.76 7.91 -5.36
CA THR A 88 -10.64 7.45 -6.21
C THR A 88 -11.22 6.92 -7.52
N PRO A 89 -10.49 7.04 -8.64
CA PRO A 89 -11.01 6.62 -9.95
C PRO A 89 -11.33 5.12 -10.02
N THR A 90 -10.74 4.32 -9.14
CA THR A 90 -10.88 2.87 -9.10
C THR A 90 -11.84 2.38 -8.01
N ASP A 91 -12.22 3.23 -7.04
CA ASP A 91 -12.91 2.83 -5.80
C ASP A 91 -12.20 1.67 -5.06
N GLU A 92 -10.89 1.54 -5.27
CA GLU A 92 -10.05 0.53 -4.66
C GLU A 92 -9.23 1.15 -3.53
N ARG A 93 -9.23 0.46 -2.37
CA ARG A 93 -8.37 0.78 -1.24
C ARG A 93 -7.36 -0.32 -1.03
N HIS A 94 -6.10 -0.05 -1.36
CA HIS A 94 -4.99 -0.95 -1.10
C HIS A 94 -4.45 -0.69 0.31
N CYS A 95 -4.78 -1.58 1.25
CA CYS A 95 -4.25 -1.55 2.60
C CYS A 95 -2.96 -2.36 2.64
N VAL A 96 -1.82 -1.66 2.57
CA VAL A 96 -0.49 -2.27 2.51
C VAL A 96 0.18 -2.16 3.86
N ASN A 97 0.77 -3.26 4.32
CA ASN A 97 1.49 -3.25 5.59
C ASN A 97 2.80 -2.47 5.44
N SER A 98 3.06 -1.49 6.32
CA SER A 98 4.27 -0.66 6.25
C SER A 98 5.55 -1.47 6.46
N VAL A 99 5.47 -2.67 7.03
CA VAL A 99 6.61 -3.59 7.20
C VAL A 99 6.96 -4.32 5.90
N SER A 100 5.98 -4.57 5.03
CA SER A 100 6.19 -5.29 3.76
C SER A 100 6.74 -4.39 2.64
N ILE A 101 6.79 -3.07 2.87
CA ILE A 101 7.26 -2.08 1.92
C ILE A 101 8.34 -1.20 2.53
N LYS A 102 9.25 -0.74 1.68
CA LYS A 102 10.31 0.21 2.02
C LYS A 102 10.16 1.44 1.14
N PHE A 103 9.98 2.60 1.76
CA PHE A 103 9.94 3.86 1.03
C PHE A 103 11.35 4.22 0.55
N VAL A 104 11.47 4.48 -0.75
CA VAL A 104 12.68 4.99 -1.40
C VAL A 104 12.35 6.39 -1.90
N PRO A 105 12.95 7.45 -1.33
CA PRO A 105 12.77 8.80 -1.86
C PRO A 105 13.30 8.86 -3.28
N GLY A 106 12.48 9.34 -4.22
CA GLY A 106 12.95 9.67 -5.56
C GLY A 106 13.83 10.89 -5.41
N SER A 107 15.08 10.82 -5.88
CA SER A 107 16.10 11.84 -5.67
C SER A 107 15.54 13.26 -5.75
N SER A 108 15.29 13.85 -4.58
CA SER A 108 15.33 15.30 -4.45
C SER A 108 16.82 15.60 -4.46
N SER A 109 17.34 15.95 -5.63
CA SER A 109 18.58 16.70 -5.74
C SER A 109 18.50 17.85 -4.75
N GLY A 110 19.56 18.00 -3.95
CA GLY A 110 19.65 18.99 -2.87
C GLY A 110 19.67 20.43 -3.33
#